data_AF-A0A8H4URU1-F1
#
_entry.id   AF-A0A8H4URU1-F1
#
_cell.length_a   1.000
_cell.length_b   1.000
_cell.length_c   1.000
_cell.angle_alpha   90.00
_cell.angle_beta   90.00
_cell.angle_gamma   90.00
#
_symmetry.space_group_name_H-M   'P 1'
#
loop_
_entity.id
_entity.type
_entity.pdbx_description
1 polymer ?
#
loop_
_entity_poly.entity_id
_entity_poly.type
_entity_poly.pdbx_seq_one_letter_code
_entity_poly.pdbx_strand_id
1 'polypeptide(L)'
;MVPIRGVPAHSGSDHDTPDNHDSLPLKDLESVRSGNEVESHEAPQESDRSDDSLDLLEDEVVQGLLSGRSTRNQYAENRPSQSGWFWSFFRGPDPPRKHRIRPIFEGLQTAPIRVVKQLFPSLRSKLIALIVFHALWAAMFLTILNWSVVGPEIPDYGMPNRLSCGARLWHNGTLCGIDGNACRPFDEQSFAFKCPAGCRDTILLEPYTVGDQELNYRSLVIGGASESNASFYRGDSFICAAAIHAGVINNAAGGCGILRLTGEQLGFIGAKQNDIESVSFDSYFPLSFEFGKETTAVCRDPRWLLFAISLIFTSVISLCTTSPSVFYVSVWFISWFQVALASDPPFASDYLEVVSIGIGRLLPAAFVGWAIYYFCVRETLSGLTAQFEKTVLWLGSFWVGALNTDTFDRLPISRLTPHDIQQQPGAIPALIVIVAVIVVTMVTQALAIWSAGKLPRYLVIYGVMAGALTIMIILPQLNLRIHHYILSLLLLPGTALQTRPSLIYQGLLMGLFINGIARWGFDSILQTPNALLGDAQLGSVMPNINAPIIDAAGNNLTFWFSALPSDVAGIAVMVNDVL
;
A
#
# COMPACT_ATOMS: atom_id res chain seq x y z
N MET A 1 -16.03 36.05 -34.00
CA MET A 1 -16.88 36.35 -35.18
C MET A 1 -16.19 35.78 -36.41
N VAL A 2 -16.74 34.71 -36.98
CA VAL A 2 -16.64 34.12 -38.34
C VAL A 2 -17.21 32.69 -38.16
N PRO A 3 -18.41 32.37 -38.69
CA PRO A 3 -19.11 31.11 -38.43
C PRO A 3 -18.92 30.11 -39.58
N ILE A 4 -19.02 28.81 -39.30
CA ILE A 4 -19.13 27.78 -40.33
C ILE A 4 -20.45 27.02 -40.17
N ARG A 5 -21.20 27.07 -41.27
CA ARG A 5 -22.49 26.47 -41.65
C ARG A 5 -22.80 25.05 -41.13
N GLY A 6 -24.08 24.86 -40.74
CA GLY A 6 -24.76 23.56 -40.68
C GLY A 6 -25.24 23.04 -42.04
N VAL A 7 -25.63 21.76 -42.12
CA VAL A 7 -27.01 21.19 -42.30
C VAL A 7 -26.84 19.95 -43.23
N PRO A 8 -27.68 18.88 -43.29
CA PRO A 8 -29.01 18.65 -42.68
C PRO A 8 -29.24 17.32 -41.91
N ALA A 9 -30.39 17.32 -41.23
CA ALA A 9 -31.12 16.20 -40.67
C ALA A 9 -31.66 15.22 -41.72
N HIS A 10 -31.82 13.96 -41.31
CA HIS A 10 -32.74 13.00 -41.93
C HIS A 10 -33.82 12.60 -40.92
N SER A 11 -35.05 12.66 -41.40
CA SER A 11 -36.32 12.33 -40.76
C SER A 11 -36.60 10.82 -40.74
N GLY A 12 -37.20 10.34 -39.66
CA GLY A 12 -37.94 9.07 -39.60
C GLY A 12 -38.78 8.98 -38.33
N SER A 13 -40.10 9.06 -38.50
CA SER A 13 -41.15 8.65 -37.54
C SER A 13 -41.18 7.10 -37.47
N ASP A 14 -41.74 6.36 -36.50
CA ASP A 14 -42.94 6.47 -35.66
C ASP A 14 -42.82 5.55 -34.41
N HIS A 15 -43.57 5.90 -33.35
CA HIS A 15 -44.21 5.09 -32.29
C HIS A 15 -43.53 3.86 -31.64
N ASP A 16 -43.25 3.94 -30.32
CA ASP A 16 -43.95 3.22 -29.23
C ASP A 16 -43.38 3.58 -27.83
N THR A 17 -44.23 3.59 -26.80
CA THR A 17 -43.95 3.82 -25.35
C THR A 17 -44.37 2.58 -24.54
N PRO A 18 -44.02 2.43 -23.25
CA PRO A 18 -42.78 2.69 -22.50
C PRO A 18 -42.35 1.43 -21.68
N ASP A 19 -41.50 1.63 -20.66
CA ASP A 19 -41.03 0.69 -19.61
C ASP A 19 -39.75 -0.12 -19.90
N ASN A 20 -38.62 0.38 -19.40
CA ASN A 20 -37.83 -0.41 -18.45
C ASN A 20 -36.90 0.48 -17.60
N HIS A 21 -36.94 0.26 -16.29
CA HIS A 21 -35.95 0.75 -15.34
C HIS A 21 -34.64 0.00 -15.58
N ASP A 22 -33.63 0.67 -16.14
CA ASP A 22 -32.25 0.17 -16.13
C ASP A 22 -31.34 1.18 -15.43
N SER A 23 -30.85 0.74 -14.27
CA SER A 23 -29.78 1.36 -13.50
C SER A 23 -28.48 1.33 -14.32
N LEU A 24 -28.06 2.49 -14.80
CA LEU A 24 -26.79 2.70 -15.48
C LEU A 24 -25.62 2.62 -14.48
N PRO A 25 -24.65 1.70 -14.65
CA PRO A 25 -23.42 1.76 -13.89
C PRO A 25 -22.49 2.86 -14.47
N LEU A 26 -21.97 3.73 -13.58
CA LEU A 26 -20.90 4.67 -13.89
C LEU A 26 -19.64 3.92 -14.34
N LYS A 27 -19.48 3.80 -15.66
CA LYS A 27 -18.22 3.52 -16.33
C LYS A 27 -18.01 4.64 -17.32
N ASP A 28 -17.12 5.56 -17.01
CA ASP A 28 -16.32 6.33 -17.97
C ASP A 28 -15.37 7.24 -17.20
N LEU A 29 -14.25 6.66 -16.74
CA LEU A 29 -13.04 7.39 -16.42
C LEU A 29 -11.88 6.66 -17.10
N GLU A 30 -11.39 7.26 -18.17
CA GLU A 30 -10.06 7.11 -18.78
C GLU A 30 -9.67 5.74 -19.39
N SER A 31 -9.81 5.64 -20.72
CA SER A 31 -8.90 4.83 -21.55
C SER A 31 -9.05 5.18 -23.04
N VAL A 32 -8.15 6.04 -23.53
CA VAL A 32 -7.93 6.25 -24.97
C VAL A 32 -6.57 5.65 -25.32
N ARG A 33 -6.54 4.45 -25.94
CA ARG A 33 -5.59 4.15 -27.02
C ARG A 33 -5.87 2.87 -27.80
N SER A 34 -6.02 3.08 -29.12
CA SER A 34 -5.48 2.33 -30.26
C SER A 34 -5.54 0.79 -30.25
N GLY A 35 -6.42 0.27 -31.11
CA GLY A 35 -6.36 -1.12 -31.57
C GLY A 35 -5.16 -1.39 -32.49
N ASN A 36 -4.82 -2.68 -32.56
CA ASN A 36 -4.49 -3.40 -33.78
C ASN A 36 -4.63 -4.90 -33.52
N GLU A 37 -5.46 -5.55 -34.33
CA GLU A 37 -5.70 -6.98 -34.41
C GLU A 37 -4.51 -7.70 -35.05
N VAL A 38 -4.16 -8.89 -34.56
CA VAL A 38 -3.67 -10.01 -35.40
C VAL A 38 -4.19 -11.31 -34.80
N GLU A 39 -4.97 -12.01 -35.61
CA GLU A 39 -5.54 -13.34 -35.43
C GLU A 39 -4.47 -14.42 -35.69
N SER A 40 -4.52 -15.57 -34.99
CA SER A 40 -4.66 -16.91 -35.63
C SER A 40 -4.19 -18.14 -34.81
N HIS A 41 -5.06 -19.15 -34.90
CA HIS A 41 -4.88 -20.62 -34.96
C HIS A 41 -4.74 -21.51 -33.69
N GLU A 42 -5.68 -22.46 -33.65
CA GLU A 42 -5.85 -23.64 -32.79
C GLU A 42 -4.95 -24.84 -33.18
N ALA A 43 -4.45 -25.55 -32.13
CA ALA A 43 -4.38 -27.01 -31.89
C ALA A 43 -3.67 -27.97 -32.91
N PRO A 44 -3.33 -29.27 -32.60
CA PRO A 44 -3.64 -30.09 -31.41
C PRO A 44 -2.50 -31.01 -30.84
N GLN A 45 -2.93 -31.85 -29.89
CA GLN A 45 -2.35 -32.90 -29.03
C GLN A 45 -1.36 -33.97 -29.56
N GLU A 46 -0.62 -34.56 -28.58
CA GLU A 46 -0.24 -35.98 -28.31
C GLU A 46 1.26 -36.09 -27.91
N SER A 47 1.80 -37.00 -27.08
CA SER A 47 1.35 -38.10 -26.21
C SER A 47 2.57 -38.56 -25.36
N ASP A 48 2.32 -39.22 -24.21
CA ASP A 48 3.15 -40.19 -23.45
C ASP A 48 4.70 -40.15 -23.45
N ARG A 49 5.29 -40.00 -22.24
CA ARG A 49 5.95 -41.13 -21.53
C ARG A 49 6.48 -40.76 -20.13
N SER A 50 6.40 -41.75 -19.26
CA SER A 50 6.99 -41.88 -17.94
C SER A 50 8.53 -41.84 -17.97
N ASP A 51 9.15 -41.26 -16.94
CA ASP A 51 9.98 -42.04 -15.98
C ASP A 51 10.48 -41.17 -14.83
N ASP A 52 10.41 -41.78 -13.64
CA ASP A 52 11.05 -41.37 -12.39
C ASP A 52 12.55 -41.11 -12.57
N SER A 53 13.04 -39.99 -12.02
CA SER A 53 14.26 -39.86 -11.18
C SER A 53 14.90 -38.46 -11.30
N LEU A 54 14.55 -37.55 -10.38
CA LEU A 54 15.18 -36.23 -10.27
C LEU A 54 15.31 -35.84 -8.80
N ASP A 55 16.32 -36.41 -8.16
CA ASP A 55 16.96 -35.87 -6.96
C ASP A 55 18.29 -36.63 -6.85
N LEU A 56 19.41 -35.97 -7.21
CA LEU A 56 20.82 -36.24 -6.81
C LEU A 56 21.88 -35.76 -7.83
N LEU A 57 21.64 -34.74 -8.65
CA LEU A 57 22.68 -34.18 -9.55
C LEU A 57 22.61 -32.65 -9.70
N GLU A 58 22.43 -31.89 -8.62
CA GLU A 58 22.59 -30.41 -8.66
C GLU A 58 23.91 -29.90 -8.04
N ASP A 59 24.75 -30.78 -7.47
CA ASP A 59 26.03 -30.36 -6.88
C ASP A 59 27.24 -30.41 -7.83
N GLU A 60 27.12 -30.99 -9.04
CA GLU A 60 28.27 -31.10 -9.99
C GLU A 60 28.09 -30.35 -11.33
N VAL A 61 26.89 -29.92 -11.72
CA VAL A 61 26.69 -29.32 -13.06
C VAL A 61 26.93 -27.79 -13.09
N VAL A 62 26.86 -27.09 -11.95
CA VAL A 62 27.05 -25.62 -11.89
C VAL A 62 28.51 -25.20 -11.68
N GLN A 63 29.40 -26.12 -11.30
CA GLN A 63 30.85 -25.85 -11.30
C GLN A 63 31.48 -25.85 -12.71
N GLY A 64 30.77 -26.35 -13.72
CA GLY A 64 31.25 -26.40 -15.11
C GLY A 64 31.11 -25.11 -15.91
N LEU A 65 30.22 -24.18 -15.52
CA LEU A 65 29.94 -22.96 -16.29
C LEU A 65 30.70 -21.70 -15.83
N LEU A 66 31.47 -21.80 -14.74
CA LEU A 66 32.39 -20.76 -14.27
C LEU A 66 33.86 -21.24 -14.16
N SER A 67 34.16 -22.46 -14.62
CA SER A 67 35.53 -22.97 -14.71
C SER A 67 36.22 -22.45 -15.97
N GLY A 68 36.60 -21.17 -15.93
CA GLY A 68 37.67 -20.67 -16.77
C GLY A 68 38.96 -21.42 -16.41
N ARG A 69 39.43 -22.27 -17.32
CA ARG A 69 40.73 -22.96 -17.31
C ARG A 69 41.83 -22.04 -16.75
N SER A 70 42.18 -22.23 -15.48
CA SER A 70 43.38 -21.63 -14.89
C SER A 70 44.50 -22.66 -14.96
N THR A 71 45.38 -22.47 -15.93
CA THR A 71 46.65 -23.16 -16.03
C THR A 71 47.46 -22.89 -14.76
N ARG A 72 47.87 -23.98 -14.11
CA ARG A 72 48.71 -24.01 -12.92
C ARG A 72 50.10 -23.46 -13.26
N ASN A 73 50.27 -22.15 -13.18
CA ASN A 73 51.59 -21.51 -13.14
C ASN A 73 52.04 -21.41 -11.67
N GLN A 74 53.03 -22.23 -11.32
CA GLN A 74 53.90 -21.99 -10.18
C GLN A 74 54.61 -20.65 -10.39
N TYR A 75 54.29 -19.65 -9.56
CA TYR A 75 55.15 -18.49 -9.36
C TYR A 75 55.14 -18.07 -7.89
N ALA A 76 56.34 -18.13 -7.32
CA ALA A 76 56.92 -17.25 -6.32
C ALA A 76 56.10 -16.92 -5.06
N GLU A 77 56.59 -17.44 -3.93
CA GLU A 77 56.56 -16.76 -2.63
C GLU A 77 56.92 -15.28 -2.81
N ASN A 78 55.90 -14.41 -2.71
CA ASN A 78 56.09 -12.98 -2.61
C ASN A 78 55.80 -12.54 -1.18
N ARG A 79 56.81 -11.85 -0.63
CA ARG A 79 56.88 -11.17 0.68
C ARG A 79 55.58 -10.45 1.06
N PRO A 80 55.27 -10.31 2.36
CA PRO A 80 54.09 -9.59 2.79
C PRO A 80 54.25 -8.12 2.40
N SER A 81 53.41 -7.66 1.46
CA SER A 81 53.24 -6.23 1.25
C SER A 81 52.70 -5.65 2.56
N GLN A 82 53.39 -4.64 3.10
CA GLN A 82 52.86 -3.81 4.18
C GLN A 82 51.59 -3.12 3.68
N SER A 83 50.45 -3.81 3.75
CA SER A 83 49.15 -3.16 3.66
C SER A 83 49.08 -2.26 4.89
N GLY A 84 49.13 -0.94 4.68
CA GLY A 84 49.06 0.02 5.77
C GLY A 84 47.90 -0.31 6.72
N TRP A 85 48.08 -0.03 8.01
CA TRP A 85 47.16 -0.35 9.11
C TRP A 85 45.67 -0.13 8.78
N PHE A 86 45.38 0.88 7.97
CA PHE A 86 44.06 1.18 7.41
C PHE A 86 43.44 0.01 6.61
N TRP A 87 44.16 -0.57 5.66
CA TRP A 87 43.67 -1.69 4.85
C TRP A 87 43.51 -2.98 5.65
N SER A 88 44.36 -3.20 6.66
CA SER A 88 44.16 -4.30 7.60
C SER A 88 42.91 -4.11 8.46
N PHE A 89 42.59 -2.86 8.84
CA PHE A 89 41.36 -2.57 9.58
C PHE A 89 40.11 -2.89 8.75
N PHE A 90 40.02 -2.45 7.49
CA PHE A 90 38.84 -2.72 6.65
C PHE A 90 38.61 -4.21 6.35
N ARG A 91 39.67 -5.04 6.38
CA ARG A 91 39.54 -6.50 6.21
C ARG A 91 38.93 -7.20 7.41
N GLY A 92 38.83 -6.53 8.56
CA GLY A 92 38.33 -7.13 9.78
C GLY A 92 39.35 -8.03 10.48
N PRO A 93 38.94 -8.74 11.54
CA PRO A 93 39.81 -9.63 12.30
C PRO A 93 40.20 -10.88 11.48
N ASP A 94 41.40 -11.41 11.73
CA ASP A 94 41.91 -12.67 11.19
C ASP A 94 42.13 -13.67 12.35
N PRO A 95 41.41 -14.81 12.41
CA PRO A 95 40.40 -15.28 11.46
C PRO A 95 39.06 -14.53 11.57
N PRO A 96 38.29 -14.41 10.47
CA PRO A 96 36.99 -13.76 10.48
C PRO A 96 35.99 -14.53 11.37
N ARG A 97 35.16 -13.78 12.10
CA ARG A 97 34.17 -14.36 13.00
C ARG A 97 33.00 -14.94 12.20
N LYS A 98 32.76 -16.25 12.36
CA LYS A 98 31.55 -16.90 11.83
C LYS A 98 30.37 -16.65 12.76
N HIS A 99 29.43 -15.81 12.33
CA HIS A 99 28.18 -15.59 13.06
C HIS A 99 27.26 -16.81 12.94
N ARG A 100 26.85 -17.35 14.08
CA ARG A 100 25.83 -18.40 14.19
C ARG A 100 24.99 -18.15 15.42
N ILE A 101 23.68 -18.35 15.30
CA ILE A 101 22.77 -18.25 16.44
C ILE A 101 22.78 -19.58 17.18
N ARG A 102 23.25 -19.56 18.43
CA ARG A 102 23.08 -20.68 19.36
C ARG A 102 21.68 -20.56 19.99
N PRO A 103 20.81 -21.57 19.85
CA PRO A 103 19.45 -21.50 20.35
C PRO A 103 19.41 -21.32 21.88
N ILE A 104 18.59 -20.40 22.35
CA ILE A 104 18.28 -20.27 23.77
C ILE A 104 17.33 -21.41 24.15
N PHE A 105 17.70 -22.23 25.13
CA PHE A 105 16.99 -23.45 25.53
C PHE A 105 16.78 -24.43 24.36
N GLU A 106 17.87 -25.01 23.86
CA GLU A 106 17.91 -25.89 22.68
C GLU A 106 16.85 -27.01 22.68
N GLY A 107 16.56 -27.60 23.84
CA GLY A 107 15.54 -28.65 23.97
C GLY A 107 14.14 -28.19 23.57
N LEU A 108 13.76 -26.96 23.93
CA LEU A 108 12.49 -26.35 23.55
C LEU A 108 12.49 -25.95 22.07
N GLN A 109 13.58 -25.33 21.61
CA GLN A 109 13.74 -24.86 20.23
C GLN A 109 13.64 -25.98 19.19
N THR A 110 14.10 -27.17 19.54
CA THR A 110 14.08 -28.34 18.65
C THR A 110 12.89 -29.27 18.86
N ALA A 111 12.06 -29.04 19.88
CA ALA A 111 10.90 -29.89 20.18
C ALA A 111 9.91 -29.99 19.00
N PRO A 112 9.50 -28.89 18.32
CA PRO A 112 8.59 -28.99 17.18
C PRO A 112 9.16 -29.84 16.04
N ILE A 113 10.46 -29.69 15.77
CA ILE A 113 11.17 -30.45 14.72
C ILE A 113 11.15 -31.97 15.04
N ARG A 114 11.32 -32.33 16.32
CA ARG A 114 11.29 -33.74 16.76
C ARG A 114 9.89 -34.33 16.57
N VAL A 115 8.84 -33.59 16.92
CA VAL A 115 7.45 -34.00 16.69
C VAL A 115 7.17 -34.25 15.20
N VAL A 116 7.58 -33.32 14.33
CA VAL A 116 7.41 -33.47 12.88
C VAL A 116 8.15 -34.71 12.35
N LYS A 117 9.38 -34.97 12.81
CA LYS A 117 10.13 -36.17 12.42
C LYS A 117 9.46 -37.48 12.87
N GLN A 118 8.77 -37.46 14.00
CA GLN A 118 8.03 -38.63 14.51
C GLN A 118 6.72 -38.85 13.74
N LEU A 119 5.95 -37.79 13.49
CA LEU A 119 4.67 -37.88 12.77
C LEU A 119 4.85 -38.13 11.26
N PHE A 120 5.89 -37.54 10.66
CA PHE A 120 6.15 -37.59 9.23
C PHE A 120 7.59 -38.06 8.97
N PRO A 121 7.86 -39.38 9.03
CA PRO A 121 9.23 -39.89 8.95
C PRO A 121 9.84 -39.79 7.54
N SER A 122 9.05 -39.95 6.47
CA SER A 122 9.54 -39.95 5.09
C SER A 122 9.47 -38.57 4.45
N LEU A 123 10.27 -38.33 3.40
CA LEU A 123 10.21 -37.09 2.62
C LEU A 123 8.83 -36.94 1.95
N ARG A 124 8.29 -38.03 1.40
CA ARG A 124 6.96 -38.06 0.79
C ARG A 124 5.87 -37.66 1.78
N SER A 125 5.88 -38.18 3.00
CA SER A 125 4.86 -37.81 3.99
C SER A 125 4.96 -36.36 4.44
N LYS A 126 6.18 -35.80 4.54
CA LYS A 126 6.38 -34.36 4.80
C LYS A 126 5.88 -33.48 3.66
N LEU A 127 6.14 -33.86 2.42
CA LEU A 127 5.66 -33.12 1.24
C LEU A 127 4.13 -33.15 1.15
N ILE A 128 3.51 -34.32 1.33
CA ILE A 128 2.04 -34.45 1.36
C ILE A 128 1.46 -33.59 2.49
N ALA A 129 2.02 -33.68 3.71
CA ALA A 129 1.56 -32.88 4.84
C ALA A 129 1.69 -31.38 4.56
N LEU A 130 2.78 -30.94 3.93
CA LEU A 130 2.99 -29.55 3.53
C LEU A 130 1.97 -29.08 2.50
N ILE A 131 1.69 -29.89 1.46
CA ILE A 131 0.70 -29.57 0.42
C ILE A 131 -0.70 -29.46 1.04
N VAL A 132 -1.10 -30.45 1.84
CA VAL A 132 -2.39 -30.44 2.56
C VAL A 132 -2.50 -29.22 3.47
N PHE A 133 -1.43 -28.85 4.16
CA PHE A 133 -1.41 -27.69 5.04
C PHE A 133 -1.62 -26.36 4.27
N HIS A 134 -0.97 -26.19 3.12
CA HIS A 134 -1.20 -25.01 2.27
C HIS A 134 -2.59 -25.00 1.63
N ALA A 135 -3.09 -26.16 1.20
CA ALA A 135 -4.44 -26.30 0.66
C ALA A 135 -5.51 -25.95 1.71
N LEU A 136 -5.29 -26.37 2.97
CA LEU A 136 -6.18 -26.02 4.09
C LEU A 136 -6.18 -24.51 4.35
N TRP A 137 -5.01 -23.88 4.39
CA TRP A 137 -4.91 -22.43 4.51
C TRP A 137 -5.65 -21.73 3.36
N ALA A 138 -5.38 -22.12 2.11
CA ALA A 138 -6.00 -21.51 0.94
C ALA A 138 -7.52 -21.68 0.95
N ALA A 139 -8.03 -22.86 1.32
CA ALA A 139 -9.46 -23.12 1.45
C ALA A 139 -10.10 -22.22 2.52
N MET A 140 -9.50 -22.13 3.71
CA MET A 140 -10.00 -21.25 4.77
C MET A 140 -9.97 -19.78 4.35
N PHE A 141 -8.84 -19.33 3.80
CA PHE A 141 -8.62 -17.95 3.37
C PHE A 141 -9.63 -17.55 2.27
N LEU A 142 -9.72 -18.35 1.21
CA LEU A 142 -10.62 -18.08 0.08
C LEU A 142 -12.10 -18.18 0.47
N THR A 143 -12.48 -19.08 1.37
CA THR A 143 -13.88 -19.19 1.82
C THR A 143 -14.30 -17.94 2.60
N ILE A 144 -13.49 -17.50 3.55
CA ILE A 144 -13.78 -16.29 4.35
C ILE A 144 -13.76 -15.06 3.46
N LEU A 145 -12.80 -14.98 2.55
CA LEU A 145 -12.69 -13.89 1.61
C LEU A 145 -13.91 -13.82 0.69
N ASN A 146 -14.29 -14.94 0.08
CA ASN A 146 -15.47 -15.03 -0.78
C ASN A 146 -16.74 -14.64 -0.02
N TRP A 147 -16.90 -15.07 1.24
CA TRP A 147 -18.04 -14.67 2.06
C TRP A 147 -18.07 -13.17 2.35
N SER A 148 -16.91 -12.51 2.43
CA SER A 148 -16.84 -11.06 2.60
C SER A 148 -17.08 -10.29 1.30
N VAL A 149 -16.68 -10.85 0.16
CA VAL A 149 -16.84 -10.26 -1.17
C VAL A 149 -18.27 -10.42 -1.66
N VAL A 150 -18.81 -11.65 -1.63
CA VAL A 150 -20.21 -12.01 -1.88
C VAL A 150 -21.06 -11.75 -0.62
N GLY A 151 -20.67 -10.74 0.19
CA GLY A 151 -21.41 -10.38 1.40
C GLY A 151 -22.89 -10.15 1.13
N PRO A 152 -23.74 -10.12 2.17
CA PRO A 152 -25.18 -10.03 1.99
C PRO A 152 -25.54 -8.82 1.12
N GLU A 153 -26.20 -9.08 0.00
CA GLU A 153 -26.84 -8.05 -0.80
C GLU A 153 -27.76 -7.24 0.11
N ILE A 154 -27.66 -5.92 0.01
CA ILE A 154 -28.59 -5.05 0.71
C ILE A 154 -29.87 -5.02 -0.14
N PRO A 155 -31.04 -5.38 0.43
CA PRO A 155 -32.31 -5.35 -0.30
C PRO A 155 -32.48 -4.00 -1.00
N ASP A 156 -32.89 -4.01 -2.27
CA ASP A 156 -33.07 -2.84 -3.15
C ASP A 156 -31.81 -2.07 -3.59
N TYR A 157 -30.63 -2.36 -3.02
CA TYR A 157 -29.37 -1.68 -3.35
C TYR A 157 -28.29 -2.60 -3.94
N GLY A 158 -28.47 -3.92 -3.87
CA GLY A 158 -27.52 -4.90 -4.40
C GLY A 158 -26.23 -4.99 -3.58
N MET A 159 -25.12 -5.23 -4.28
CA MET A 159 -23.80 -5.41 -3.65
C MET A 159 -23.19 -4.07 -3.22
N PRO A 160 -22.75 -3.92 -1.95
CA PRO A 160 -22.16 -2.68 -1.48
C PRO A 160 -20.84 -2.31 -2.19
N ASN A 161 -20.73 -1.06 -2.63
CA ASN A 161 -19.51 -0.51 -3.23
C ASN A 161 -18.38 -0.41 -2.20
N ARG A 162 -17.20 -0.93 -2.53
CA ARG A 162 -16.03 -0.88 -1.63
C ARG A 162 -15.42 0.52 -1.65
N LEU A 163 -15.38 1.17 -0.48
CA LEU A 163 -14.79 2.50 -0.33
C LEU A 163 -13.41 2.44 0.36
N SER A 164 -12.56 3.40 0.04
CA SER A 164 -11.38 3.73 0.85
C SER A 164 -11.79 4.62 2.02
N CYS A 165 -10.96 4.70 3.07
CA CYS A 165 -11.28 5.58 4.19
C CYS A 165 -11.30 7.07 3.83
N GLY A 166 -10.59 7.47 2.76
CA GLY A 166 -10.59 8.84 2.23
C GLY A 166 -11.58 9.07 1.08
N ALA A 167 -12.48 8.11 0.81
CA ALA A 167 -13.48 8.25 -0.26
C ALA A 167 -14.47 9.37 0.08
N ARG A 168 -14.74 10.22 -0.89
CA ARG A 168 -15.65 11.38 -0.84
C ARG A 168 -16.34 11.52 -2.19
N LEU A 169 -17.52 12.14 -2.21
CA LEU A 169 -18.28 12.36 -3.44
C LEU A 169 -17.81 13.61 -4.19
N TRP A 170 -17.27 14.58 -3.44
CA TRP A 170 -16.72 15.82 -3.96
C TRP A 170 -15.22 15.90 -3.65
N HIS A 171 -14.38 15.63 -4.65
CA HIS A 171 -12.93 15.50 -4.41
C HIS A 171 -12.23 16.86 -4.27
N ASN A 172 -12.54 17.82 -5.12
CA ASN A 172 -12.02 19.18 -5.00
C ASN A 172 -13.01 20.13 -5.70
N GLY A 173 -13.21 21.34 -5.16
CA GLY A 173 -13.98 22.40 -5.82
C GLY A 173 -13.54 22.63 -7.26
N THR A 174 -12.26 22.45 -7.58
CA THR A 174 -11.75 22.61 -8.95
C THR A 174 -12.05 21.46 -9.90
N LEU A 175 -12.19 20.22 -9.40
CA LEU A 175 -12.42 19.03 -10.23
C LEU A 175 -13.90 18.81 -10.58
N CYS A 176 -14.80 19.39 -9.79
CA CYS A 176 -16.23 19.38 -10.08
C CYS A 176 -16.64 20.36 -11.19
N GLY A 177 -15.69 21.13 -11.74
CA GLY A 177 -15.93 22.09 -12.80
C GLY A 177 -16.79 23.28 -12.35
N ILE A 178 -17.10 24.16 -13.31
CA ILE A 178 -17.91 25.37 -13.08
C ILE A 178 -19.29 24.96 -12.55
N ASP A 179 -19.73 25.61 -11.47
CA ASP A 179 -20.99 25.33 -10.74
C ASP A 179 -21.08 23.88 -10.20
N GLY A 180 -19.97 23.16 -10.12
CA GLY A 180 -19.95 21.76 -9.67
C GLY A 180 -20.55 20.76 -10.66
N ASN A 181 -20.79 21.17 -11.91
CA ASN A 181 -21.53 20.38 -12.89
C ASN A 181 -20.95 18.98 -13.18
N ALA A 182 -19.64 18.78 -13.01
CA ALA A 182 -18.98 17.49 -13.21
C ALA A 182 -19.17 16.51 -12.04
N CYS A 183 -19.67 16.98 -10.89
CA CYS A 183 -19.95 16.15 -9.70
C CYS A 183 -21.44 15.83 -9.54
N ARG A 184 -22.21 15.97 -10.62
CA ARG A 184 -23.61 15.52 -10.69
C ARG A 184 -23.70 13.98 -10.69
N PRO A 185 -24.83 13.43 -10.24
CA PRO A 185 -26.01 14.13 -9.72
C PRO A 185 -25.86 14.55 -8.26
N PHE A 186 -26.68 15.53 -7.86
CA PHE A 186 -26.63 16.12 -6.51
C PHE A 186 -27.64 15.50 -5.54
N ASP A 187 -28.69 14.87 -6.07
CA ASP A 187 -29.82 14.31 -5.36
C ASP A 187 -30.29 12.99 -6.01
N GLU A 188 -31.33 12.39 -5.42
CA GLU A 188 -32.09 11.21 -5.90
C GLU A 188 -31.30 9.91 -6.09
N GLN A 189 -29.96 9.93 -6.02
CA GLN A 189 -29.14 8.74 -5.98
C GLN A 189 -28.95 8.22 -4.55
N SER A 190 -28.95 6.90 -4.44
CA SER A 190 -28.61 6.22 -3.21
C SER A 190 -27.92 4.91 -3.54
N PHE A 191 -26.93 4.55 -2.73
CA PHE A 191 -26.15 3.33 -2.95
C PHE A 191 -25.68 2.72 -1.64
N ALA A 192 -25.50 1.41 -1.67
CA ALA A 192 -24.86 0.66 -0.61
C ALA A 192 -23.34 0.84 -0.68
N PHE A 193 -22.69 1.04 0.46
CA PHE A 193 -21.24 1.13 0.56
C PHE A 193 -20.68 0.19 1.62
N LYS A 194 -19.39 -0.15 1.50
CA LYS A 194 -18.60 -0.93 2.46
C LYS A 194 -17.33 -0.18 2.84
N CYS A 195 -17.19 0.09 4.12
CA CYS A 195 -16.03 0.76 4.71
C CYS A 195 -15.14 -0.23 5.46
N PRO A 196 -13.81 -0.10 5.30
CA PRO A 196 -12.87 -0.88 6.09
C PRO A 196 -12.84 -0.46 7.57
N ALA A 197 -12.23 -1.30 8.40
CA ALA A 197 -11.94 -0.93 9.79
C ALA A 197 -10.83 0.14 9.86
N GLY A 198 -10.84 0.94 10.93
CA GLY A 198 -9.81 1.94 11.23
C GLY A 198 -9.94 3.28 10.51
N CYS A 199 -11.04 3.54 9.81
CA CYS A 199 -11.19 4.79 9.03
C CYS A 199 -11.27 6.07 9.85
N ARG A 200 -11.45 6.00 11.18
CA ARG A 200 -11.36 7.17 12.06
C ARG A 200 -9.97 7.82 12.01
N ASP A 201 -8.92 7.03 11.81
CA ASP A 201 -7.54 7.50 11.84
C ASP A 201 -7.11 8.18 10.53
N THR A 202 -7.99 8.19 9.51
CA THR A 202 -7.72 8.85 8.23
C THR A 202 -7.91 10.35 8.35
N ILE A 203 -6.86 11.08 7.97
CA ILE A 203 -6.76 12.54 8.10
C ILE A 203 -6.38 13.17 6.75
N LEU A 204 -6.69 14.46 6.61
CA LEU A 204 -6.16 15.30 5.57
C LEU A 204 -4.65 15.44 5.71
N LEU A 205 -3.93 15.22 4.61
CA LEU A 205 -2.48 15.42 4.50
C LEU A 205 -2.12 16.69 3.73
N GLU A 206 -3.13 17.33 3.15
CA GLU A 206 -3.04 18.61 2.45
C GLU A 206 -4.04 19.58 3.06
N PRO A 207 -3.71 20.89 3.09
CA PRO A 207 -4.66 21.91 3.47
C PRO A 207 -5.92 21.86 2.61
N TYR A 208 -7.08 21.81 3.27
CA TYR A 208 -8.39 21.78 2.62
C TYR A 208 -9.28 22.90 3.17
N THR A 209 -9.82 23.71 2.27
CA THR A 209 -10.64 24.87 2.65
C THR A 209 -12.10 24.48 2.83
N VAL A 210 -12.70 24.96 3.92
CA VAL A 210 -14.11 24.84 4.24
C VAL A 210 -14.61 26.23 4.62
N GLY A 211 -15.13 26.97 3.64
CA GLY A 211 -15.52 28.36 3.82
C GLY A 211 -14.34 29.25 4.20
N ASP A 212 -14.39 29.82 5.41
CA ASP A 212 -13.35 30.69 5.97
C ASP A 212 -12.27 29.93 6.76
N GLN A 213 -12.38 28.60 6.87
CA GLN A 213 -11.47 27.75 7.63
C GLN A 213 -10.59 26.91 6.71
N GLU A 214 -9.35 26.71 7.13
CA GLU A 214 -8.43 25.75 6.51
C GLU A 214 -8.21 24.57 7.46
N LEU A 215 -8.52 23.36 6.99
CA LEU A 215 -8.39 22.12 7.73
C LEU A 215 -7.14 21.36 7.27
N ASN A 216 -6.30 20.93 8.21
CA ASN A 216 -5.14 20.09 7.94
C ASN A 216 -4.87 19.13 9.12
N TYR A 217 -4.30 17.96 8.85
CA TYR A 217 -3.98 16.90 9.84
C TYR A 217 -5.15 16.48 10.74
N ARG A 218 -6.38 16.54 10.22
CA ARG A 218 -7.61 16.10 10.88
C ARG A 218 -8.54 15.39 9.90
N SER A 219 -9.52 14.65 10.42
CA SER A 219 -10.54 14.01 9.57
C SER A 219 -11.41 15.06 8.89
N LEU A 220 -11.74 14.86 7.60
CA LEU A 220 -12.63 15.74 6.85
C LEU A 220 -14.08 15.25 7.03
N VAL A 221 -14.79 15.84 7.99
CA VAL A 221 -16.22 15.61 8.23
C VAL A 221 -16.88 16.96 8.46
N ILE A 222 -17.88 17.28 7.65
CA ILE A 222 -18.57 18.58 7.67
C ILE A 222 -20.06 18.34 7.86
N GLY A 223 -20.65 18.96 8.89
CA GLY A 223 -22.04 18.73 9.28
C GLY A 223 -22.25 17.56 10.24
N GLY A 224 -23.43 16.94 10.17
CA GLY A 224 -23.77 15.75 10.96
C GLY A 224 -24.34 16.00 12.36
N ALA A 225 -24.57 17.25 12.76
CA ALA A 225 -25.42 17.51 13.93
C ALA A 225 -26.86 17.07 13.65
N SER A 226 -27.50 16.44 14.64
CA SER A 226 -28.90 16.05 14.54
C SER A 226 -29.78 17.24 14.91
N GLU A 227 -30.20 17.99 13.90
CA GLU A 227 -31.33 18.91 14.04
C GLU A 227 -32.56 18.20 13.45
N SER A 228 -33.62 18.03 14.26
CA SER A 228 -34.90 17.48 13.81
C SER A 228 -34.93 16.04 13.23
N ASN A 229 -34.07 15.14 13.73
CA ASN A 229 -33.97 13.70 13.36
C ASN A 229 -33.32 13.37 12.00
N ALA A 230 -32.76 14.37 11.30
CA ALA A 230 -31.93 14.20 10.11
C ALA A 230 -30.54 14.81 10.37
N SER A 231 -29.51 14.22 9.78
CA SER A 231 -28.13 14.68 9.93
C SER A 231 -27.47 14.66 8.56
N PHE A 232 -27.27 15.86 8.01
CA PHE A 232 -26.72 16.05 6.68
C PHE A 232 -25.21 16.27 6.76
N TYR A 233 -24.49 15.61 5.87
CA TYR A 233 -23.06 15.77 5.66
C TYR A 233 -22.79 16.41 4.31
N ARG A 234 -21.79 17.29 4.24
CA ARG A 234 -21.36 17.91 2.97
C ARG A 234 -20.67 16.86 2.10
N GLY A 235 -20.88 16.91 0.77
CA GLY A 235 -20.45 15.90 -0.20
C GLY A 235 -18.95 15.60 -0.26
N ASP A 236 -18.11 16.49 0.26
CA ASP A 236 -16.66 16.33 0.35
C ASP A 236 -16.20 15.66 1.65
N SER A 237 -17.10 15.38 2.60
CA SER A 237 -16.79 14.61 3.80
C SER A 237 -16.31 13.20 3.45
N PHE A 238 -15.34 12.69 4.20
CA PHE A 238 -14.94 11.28 4.11
C PHE A 238 -16.11 10.39 4.52
N ILE A 239 -16.65 9.63 3.57
CA ILE A 239 -17.89 8.85 3.73
C ILE A 239 -17.77 7.89 4.93
N CYS A 240 -16.64 7.17 5.04
CA CYS A 240 -16.43 6.22 6.13
C CYS A 240 -16.28 6.89 7.50
N ALA A 241 -15.63 8.05 7.58
CA ALA A 241 -15.51 8.80 8.83
C ALA A 241 -16.87 9.41 9.23
N ALA A 242 -17.63 9.95 8.27
CA ALA A 242 -18.99 10.44 8.48
C ALA A 242 -19.94 9.31 8.94
N ALA A 243 -19.80 8.09 8.39
CA ALA A 243 -20.60 6.94 8.81
C ALA A 243 -20.29 6.49 10.25
N ILE A 244 -19.02 6.57 10.67
CA ILE A 244 -18.62 6.35 12.07
C ILE A 244 -19.19 7.48 12.95
N HIS A 245 -19.05 8.73 12.53
CA HIS A 245 -19.59 9.90 13.23
C HIS A 245 -21.10 9.76 13.46
N ALA A 246 -21.85 9.37 12.44
CA ALA A 246 -23.30 9.09 12.50
C ALA A 246 -23.69 7.84 13.31
N GLY A 247 -22.72 6.98 13.66
CA GLY A 247 -22.97 5.72 14.39
C GLY A 247 -23.55 4.60 13.53
N VAL A 248 -23.50 4.72 12.19
CA VAL A 248 -23.98 3.70 11.25
C VAL A 248 -23.03 2.49 11.21
N ILE A 249 -21.73 2.76 11.34
CA ILE A 249 -20.69 1.72 11.40
C ILE A 249 -19.76 1.94 12.59
N ASN A 250 -19.01 0.91 12.97
CA ASN A 250 -18.02 0.98 14.03
C ASN A 250 -16.60 1.05 13.44
N ASN A 251 -15.77 1.95 13.96
CA ASN A 251 -14.35 2.04 13.61
C ASN A 251 -13.60 0.69 13.72
N ALA A 252 -13.87 -0.12 14.74
CA ALA A 252 -13.12 -1.35 14.98
C ALA A 252 -13.40 -2.47 13.96
N ALA A 253 -14.64 -2.56 13.45
CA ALA A 253 -15.09 -3.64 12.57
C ALA A 253 -15.28 -3.19 11.11
N GLY A 254 -15.23 -1.88 10.85
CA GLY A 254 -15.76 -1.31 9.63
C GLY A 254 -17.28 -1.52 9.56
N GLY A 255 -17.82 -1.54 8.34
CA GLY A 255 -19.22 -1.88 8.15
C GLY A 255 -19.73 -1.55 6.76
N CYS A 256 -20.97 -1.93 6.50
CA CYS A 256 -21.70 -1.45 5.34
C CYS A 256 -22.80 -0.48 5.77
N GLY A 257 -23.20 0.41 4.87
CA GLY A 257 -24.26 1.38 5.09
C GLY A 257 -24.95 1.75 3.77
N ILE A 258 -26.05 2.48 3.87
CA ILE A 258 -26.73 3.08 2.72
C ILE A 258 -26.51 4.58 2.81
N LEU A 259 -25.96 5.17 1.74
CA LEU A 259 -25.81 6.60 1.57
C LEU A 259 -26.90 7.11 0.63
N ARG A 260 -27.54 8.22 0.97
CA ARG A 260 -28.53 8.89 0.12
C ARG A 260 -28.11 10.33 -0.14
N LEU A 261 -28.11 10.73 -1.40
CA LEU A 261 -27.90 12.12 -1.78
C LEU A 261 -29.15 12.95 -1.46
N THR A 262 -28.94 14.12 -0.86
CA THR A 262 -30.02 14.99 -0.36
C THR A 262 -30.02 16.37 -1.02
N GLY A 263 -29.22 16.56 -2.07
CA GLY A 263 -29.19 17.82 -2.82
C GLY A 263 -28.58 18.97 -2.04
N GLU A 264 -29.03 20.18 -2.36
CA GLU A 264 -28.54 21.41 -1.74
C GLU A 264 -29.02 21.52 -0.27
N GLN A 265 -28.10 21.91 0.61
CA GLN A 265 -28.41 22.32 1.98
C GLN A 265 -27.91 23.74 2.19
N LEU A 266 -28.66 24.54 2.95
CA LEU A 266 -28.33 25.95 3.21
C LEU A 266 -27.25 26.15 4.27
N GLY A 267 -26.86 25.08 4.97
CA GLY A 267 -25.83 25.10 5.99
C GLY A 267 -25.62 23.71 6.61
N PHE A 268 -24.49 23.55 7.28
CA PHE A 268 -24.08 22.31 7.93
C PHE A 268 -23.61 22.62 9.34
N ILE A 269 -24.22 21.97 10.33
CA ILE A 269 -23.89 22.19 11.72
C ILE A 269 -22.97 21.06 12.19
N GLY A 270 -21.78 21.43 12.65
CA GLY A 270 -20.79 20.51 13.21
C GLY A 270 -21.16 20.06 14.63
N ALA A 271 -20.72 18.86 14.98
CA ALA A 271 -20.87 18.28 16.30
C ALA A 271 -19.69 17.35 16.61
N LYS A 272 -19.58 16.94 17.87
CA LYS A 272 -18.67 15.87 18.27
C LYS A 272 -19.50 14.63 18.59
N GLN A 273 -19.42 13.61 17.74
CA GLN A 273 -20.12 12.35 17.91
C GLN A 273 -19.21 11.18 17.56
N ASN A 274 -19.38 10.06 18.28
CA ASN A 274 -18.59 8.85 18.09
C ASN A 274 -17.11 9.14 17.90
N ASP A 275 -16.62 10.07 18.74
CA ASP A 275 -15.19 10.30 18.91
C ASP A 275 -14.51 10.97 17.68
N ILE A 276 -15.33 11.51 16.76
CA ILE A 276 -14.97 12.33 15.61
C ILE A 276 -15.55 13.74 15.82
N GLU A 277 -14.79 14.77 15.47
CA GLU A 277 -15.20 16.18 15.55
C GLU A 277 -15.40 16.73 14.14
N SER A 278 -16.66 17.01 13.79
CA SER A 278 -17.03 17.60 12.51
C SER A 278 -17.02 19.14 12.55
N VAL A 279 -16.89 19.74 11.37
CA VAL A 279 -16.81 21.20 11.19
C VAL A 279 -18.15 21.73 10.67
N SER A 280 -18.53 22.93 11.12
CA SER A 280 -19.70 23.65 10.60
C SER A 280 -19.37 24.40 9.32
N PHE A 281 -20.35 24.55 8.43
CA PHE A 281 -20.27 25.37 7.24
C PHE A 281 -21.56 26.19 7.11
N ASP A 282 -21.46 27.51 7.27
CA ASP A 282 -22.61 28.44 7.33
C ASP A 282 -22.92 29.05 5.95
N SER A 283 -23.09 28.20 4.95
CA SER A 283 -23.47 28.60 3.60
C SER A 283 -24.05 27.43 2.82
N TYR A 284 -24.62 27.71 1.65
CA TYR A 284 -25.20 26.66 0.82
C TYR A 284 -24.11 25.81 0.15
N PHE A 285 -24.39 24.52 -0.02
CA PHE A 285 -23.53 23.63 -0.82
C PHE A 285 -24.40 22.66 -1.63
N PRO A 286 -24.12 22.47 -2.93
CA PRO A 286 -25.04 21.78 -3.84
C PRO A 286 -25.17 20.28 -3.58
N LEU A 287 -24.14 19.64 -3.01
CA LEU A 287 -24.10 18.20 -2.78
C LEU A 287 -24.04 17.87 -1.29
N SER A 288 -25.09 17.24 -0.78
CA SER A 288 -25.13 16.70 0.58
C SER A 288 -25.57 15.24 0.59
N PHE A 289 -25.30 14.56 1.69
CA PHE A 289 -25.79 13.20 1.90
C PHE A 289 -26.20 12.93 3.34
N GLU A 290 -27.06 11.94 3.51
CA GLU A 290 -27.41 11.34 4.79
C GLU A 290 -27.22 9.82 4.76
N PHE A 291 -27.28 9.19 5.93
CA PHE A 291 -27.25 7.74 6.04
C PHE A 291 -28.63 7.15 6.38
N GLY A 292 -28.96 6.03 5.74
CA GLY A 292 -30.18 5.28 6.05
C GLY A 292 -30.17 4.71 7.47
N LYS A 293 -31.35 4.71 8.14
CA LYS A 293 -31.47 4.39 9.57
C LYS A 293 -31.26 2.92 9.97
N GLU A 294 -31.27 1.97 9.03
CA GLU A 294 -31.04 0.55 9.36
C GLU A 294 -30.39 -0.21 8.19
N THR A 295 -29.32 -0.93 8.48
CA THR A 295 -28.85 -2.06 7.65
C THR A 295 -28.89 -3.32 8.49
N THR A 296 -29.77 -4.26 8.16
CA THR A 296 -29.85 -5.59 8.80
C THR A 296 -28.70 -6.52 8.37
N ALA A 297 -27.93 -6.12 7.37
CA ALA A 297 -26.80 -6.84 6.82
C ALA A 297 -25.55 -6.76 7.73
N VAL A 298 -25.16 -7.89 8.33
CA VAL A 298 -23.88 -8.01 9.06
C VAL A 298 -22.73 -8.04 8.06
N CYS A 299 -22.21 -6.86 7.72
CA CYS A 299 -21.04 -6.69 6.89
C CYS A 299 -19.87 -6.27 7.78
N ARG A 300 -18.81 -7.08 7.85
CA ARG A 300 -17.61 -6.82 8.65
C ARG A 300 -16.36 -6.92 7.79
N ASP A 301 -15.34 -6.14 8.16
CA ASP A 301 -14.02 -6.23 7.56
C ASP A 301 -13.34 -7.56 7.96
N PRO A 302 -13.00 -8.44 7.01
CA PRO A 302 -12.45 -9.77 7.30
C PRO A 302 -10.95 -9.74 7.60
N ARG A 303 -10.26 -8.58 7.44
CA ARG A 303 -8.79 -8.52 7.42
C ARG A 303 -8.12 -9.15 8.63
N TRP A 304 -8.66 -8.89 9.83
CA TRP A 304 -8.05 -9.32 11.09
C TRP A 304 -8.26 -10.81 11.34
N LEU A 305 -9.42 -11.34 10.91
CA LEU A 305 -9.68 -12.77 10.95
C LEU A 305 -8.79 -13.53 9.97
N LEU A 306 -8.70 -13.04 8.72
CA LEU A 306 -7.82 -13.60 7.70
C LEU A 306 -6.35 -13.53 8.14
N PHE A 307 -5.93 -12.41 8.74
CA PHE A 307 -4.60 -12.24 9.29
C PHE A 307 -4.32 -13.24 10.42
N ALA A 308 -5.25 -13.43 11.36
CA ALA A 308 -5.07 -14.40 12.45
C ALA A 308 -4.84 -15.82 11.91
N ILE A 309 -5.57 -16.22 10.88
CA ILE A 309 -5.39 -17.51 10.20
C ILE A 309 -4.01 -17.57 9.54
N SER A 310 -3.66 -16.58 8.72
CA SER A 310 -2.35 -16.53 8.04
C SER A 310 -1.18 -16.51 9.02
N LEU A 311 -1.32 -15.82 10.15
CA LEU A 311 -0.32 -15.79 11.23
C LEU A 311 -0.15 -17.16 11.88
N ILE A 312 -1.25 -17.87 12.17
CA ILE A 312 -1.19 -19.23 12.73
C ILE A 312 -0.48 -20.17 11.76
N PHE A 313 -0.87 -20.18 10.48
CA PHE A 313 -0.28 -21.08 9.49
C PHE A 313 1.21 -20.80 9.27
N THR A 314 1.59 -19.53 9.12
CA THR A 314 3.00 -19.15 8.98
C THR A 314 3.82 -19.45 10.24
N SER A 315 3.23 -19.28 11.44
CA SER A 315 3.89 -19.62 12.70
C SER A 315 4.13 -21.12 12.85
N VAL A 316 3.15 -21.95 12.48
CA VAL A 316 3.31 -23.41 12.48
C VAL A 316 4.41 -23.82 11.50
N ILE A 317 4.41 -23.29 10.27
CA ILE A 317 5.48 -23.56 9.30
C ILE A 317 6.83 -23.13 9.85
N SER A 318 6.91 -21.93 10.43
CA SER A 318 8.12 -21.41 11.07
C SER A 318 8.65 -22.37 12.14
N LEU A 319 7.81 -22.81 13.06
CA LEU A 319 8.22 -23.68 14.17
C LEU A 319 8.60 -25.09 13.69
N CYS A 320 7.89 -25.61 12.69
CA CYS A 320 7.96 -27.01 12.27
C CYS A 320 8.95 -27.29 11.14
N THR A 321 9.57 -26.27 10.52
CA THR A 321 10.52 -26.46 9.42
C THR A 321 11.93 -25.93 9.71
N THR A 322 12.93 -26.71 9.29
CA THR A 322 14.34 -26.30 9.27
C THR A 322 14.80 -25.89 7.87
N SER A 323 13.99 -26.16 6.83
CA SER A 323 14.36 -25.81 5.46
C SER A 323 14.14 -24.31 5.23
N PRO A 324 15.18 -23.53 4.88
CA PRO A 324 15.04 -22.11 4.61
C PRO A 324 14.09 -21.82 3.45
N SER A 325 14.13 -22.64 2.39
CA SER A 325 13.29 -22.45 1.19
C SER A 325 11.82 -22.70 1.52
N VAL A 326 11.50 -23.80 2.19
CA VAL A 326 10.13 -24.12 2.59
C VAL A 326 9.56 -23.01 3.46
N PHE A 327 10.31 -22.58 4.50
CA PHE A 327 9.86 -21.48 5.34
C PHE A 327 9.62 -20.18 4.56
N TYR A 328 10.63 -19.75 3.80
CA TYR A 328 10.57 -18.46 3.11
C TYR A 328 9.48 -18.43 2.06
N VAL A 329 9.42 -19.44 1.18
CA VAL A 329 8.44 -19.51 0.08
C VAL A 329 7.02 -19.57 0.63
N SER A 330 6.77 -20.41 1.65
CA SER A 330 5.46 -20.47 2.30
C SER A 330 5.03 -19.15 2.89
N VAL A 331 5.90 -18.49 3.67
CA VAL A 331 5.58 -17.18 4.26
C VAL A 331 5.37 -16.14 3.17
N TRP A 332 6.21 -16.13 2.14
CA TRP A 332 6.14 -15.17 1.02
C TRP A 332 4.81 -15.27 0.27
N PHE A 333 4.36 -16.47 -0.12
CA PHE A 333 3.09 -16.61 -0.84
C PHE A 333 1.85 -16.40 0.05
N ILE A 334 1.85 -16.93 1.28
CA ILE A 334 0.74 -16.70 2.22
C ILE A 334 0.56 -15.19 2.47
N SER A 335 1.67 -14.49 2.73
CA SER A 335 1.64 -13.05 2.99
C SER A 335 1.31 -12.23 1.75
N TRP A 336 1.75 -12.62 0.55
CA TRP A 336 1.38 -11.96 -0.69
C TRP A 336 -0.13 -11.86 -0.84
N PHE A 337 -0.83 -13.00 -0.76
CA PHE A 337 -2.28 -13.01 -0.85
C PHE A 337 -2.94 -12.32 0.35
N GLN A 338 -2.41 -12.48 1.57
CA GLN A 338 -2.91 -11.76 2.74
C GLN A 338 -2.86 -10.23 2.56
N VAL A 339 -1.80 -9.69 1.98
CA VAL A 339 -1.69 -8.25 1.73
C VAL A 339 -2.56 -7.86 0.53
N ALA A 340 -2.32 -8.48 -0.63
CA ALA A 340 -2.92 -8.11 -1.91
C ALA A 340 -4.44 -8.27 -1.96
N LEU A 341 -5.02 -9.14 -1.13
CA LEU A 341 -6.44 -9.48 -1.18
C LEU A 341 -7.23 -9.07 0.07
N ALA A 342 -6.56 -8.78 1.20
CA ALA A 342 -7.24 -8.57 2.47
C ALA A 342 -6.74 -7.37 3.28
N SER A 343 -5.45 -7.33 3.64
CA SER A 343 -4.93 -6.37 4.63
C SER A 343 -4.83 -4.96 4.06
N ASP A 344 -4.21 -4.85 2.89
CA ASP A 344 -4.08 -3.59 2.15
C ASP A 344 -4.08 -3.90 0.65
N PRO A 345 -5.23 -4.31 0.10
CA PRO A 345 -5.34 -4.62 -1.32
C PRO A 345 -5.30 -3.32 -2.16
N PRO A 346 -4.91 -3.40 -3.44
CA PRO A 346 -4.97 -2.26 -4.35
C PRO A 346 -6.37 -1.61 -4.40
N PHE A 347 -6.39 -0.33 -4.75
CA PHE A 347 -7.63 0.40 -4.93
C PHE A 347 -8.27 -0.06 -6.23
N ALA A 348 -9.49 -0.58 -6.13
CA ALA A 348 -10.37 -0.93 -7.24
C ALA A 348 -11.80 -0.94 -6.71
N SER A 349 -12.76 -0.60 -7.57
CA SER A 349 -14.18 -0.57 -7.24
C SER A 349 -14.77 -1.99 -7.15
N ASP A 350 -14.28 -2.90 -7.99
CA ASP A 350 -14.63 -4.33 -7.99
C ASP A 350 -13.49 -5.19 -7.40
N TYR A 351 -13.89 -6.23 -6.67
CA TYR A 351 -12.97 -7.21 -6.13
C TYR A 351 -12.29 -8.07 -7.21
N LEU A 352 -12.94 -8.33 -8.34
CA LEU A 352 -12.28 -9.06 -9.44
C LEU A 352 -11.11 -8.26 -10.02
N GLU A 353 -11.23 -6.94 -10.06
CA GLU A 353 -10.13 -6.06 -10.45
C GLU A 353 -9.00 -6.07 -9.41
N VAL A 354 -9.31 -6.10 -8.12
CA VAL A 354 -8.30 -6.33 -7.05
C VAL A 354 -7.50 -7.61 -7.31
N VAL A 355 -8.18 -8.71 -7.65
CA VAL A 355 -7.54 -9.99 -7.97
C VAL A 355 -6.67 -9.86 -9.22
N SER A 356 -7.19 -9.25 -10.29
CA SER A 356 -6.45 -9.04 -11.54
C SER A 356 -5.14 -8.27 -11.30
N ILE A 357 -5.21 -7.14 -10.60
CA ILE A 357 -4.04 -6.32 -10.25
C ILE A 357 -3.06 -7.12 -9.37
N GLY A 358 -3.57 -7.83 -8.35
CA GLY A 358 -2.76 -8.63 -7.45
C GLY A 358 -2.01 -9.76 -8.16
N ILE A 359 -2.65 -10.46 -9.11
CA ILE A 359 -2.02 -11.50 -9.91
C ILE A 359 -1.03 -10.91 -10.92
N GLY A 360 -1.36 -9.78 -11.57
CA GLY A 360 -0.46 -9.11 -12.50
C GLY A 360 0.86 -8.68 -11.87
N ARG A 361 0.85 -8.33 -10.58
CA ARG A 361 2.06 -7.95 -9.82
C ARG A 361 2.84 -9.15 -9.25
N LEU A 362 2.21 -10.32 -9.14
CA LEU A 362 2.75 -11.49 -8.43
C LEU A 362 4.03 -12.05 -9.06
N LEU A 363 4.02 -12.31 -10.36
CA LEU A 363 5.16 -12.95 -11.04
C LEU A 363 6.47 -12.14 -10.95
N PRO A 364 6.50 -10.85 -11.35
CA PRO A 364 7.72 -10.05 -11.20
C PRO A 364 8.14 -9.90 -9.73
N ALA A 365 7.18 -9.77 -8.80
CA ALA A 365 7.48 -9.74 -7.38
C ALA A 365 8.09 -11.06 -6.87
N ALA A 366 7.59 -12.21 -7.34
CA ALA A 366 8.10 -13.52 -6.98
C ALA A 366 9.54 -13.74 -7.48
N PHE A 367 9.87 -13.25 -8.69
CA PHE A 367 11.23 -13.28 -9.19
C PHE A 367 12.20 -12.46 -8.32
N VAL A 368 11.80 -11.24 -7.94
CA VAL A 368 12.59 -10.42 -7.01
C VAL A 368 12.66 -11.06 -5.63
N GLY A 369 11.55 -11.65 -5.15
CA GLY A 369 11.49 -12.43 -3.91
C GLY A 369 12.45 -13.62 -3.91
N TRP A 370 12.60 -14.33 -5.04
CA TRP A 370 13.60 -15.38 -5.20
C TRP A 370 15.03 -14.82 -5.15
N ALA A 371 15.30 -13.68 -5.78
CA ALA A 371 16.62 -13.04 -5.72
C ALA A 371 16.97 -12.62 -4.28
N ILE A 372 16.02 -12.00 -3.56
CA ILE A 372 16.17 -11.67 -2.14
C ILE A 372 16.46 -12.93 -1.32
N TYR A 373 15.73 -14.02 -1.57
CA TYR A 373 15.98 -15.29 -0.90
C TYR A 373 17.42 -15.77 -1.12
N TYR A 374 17.83 -15.85 -2.38
CA TYR A 374 19.10 -16.43 -2.76
C TYR A 374 20.29 -15.63 -2.22
N PHE A 375 20.26 -14.30 -2.37
CA PHE A 375 21.37 -13.43 -2.02
C PHE A 375 21.37 -12.95 -0.56
N CYS A 376 20.21 -12.88 0.11
CA CYS A 376 20.11 -12.28 1.44
C CYS A 376 19.61 -13.27 2.51
N VAL A 377 18.45 -13.88 2.29
CA VAL A 377 17.74 -14.62 3.34
C VAL A 377 18.35 -16.00 3.60
N ARG A 378 18.77 -16.70 2.54
CA ARG A 378 19.33 -18.05 2.63
C ARG A 378 20.46 -18.14 3.64
N GLU A 379 21.45 -17.24 3.58
CA GLU A 379 22.58 -17.24 4.52
C GLU A 379 22.15 -17.05 5.98
N THR A 380 21.10 -16.26 6.22
CA THR A 380 20.60 -15.95 7.56
C THR A 380 19.90 -17.16 8.17
N LEU A 381 19.14 -17.92 7.37
CA LEU A 381 18.30 -19.02 7.82
C LEU A 381 18.95 -20.40 7.71
N SER A 382 19.99 -20.57 6.89
CA SER A 382 20.67 -21.86 6.71
C SER A 382 21.20 -22.43 8.02
N GLY A 383 20.77 -23.67 8.33
CA GLY A 383 21.21 -24.38 9.54
C GLY A 383 20.68 -23.82 10.86
N LEU A 384 19.70 -22.89 10.82
CA LEU A 384 19.10 -22.32 12.02
C LEU A 384 18.16 -23.33 12.70
N THR A 385 18.48 -23.68 13.95
CA THR A 385 17.66 -24.59 14.78
C THR A 385 16.89 -23.87 15.88
N ALA A 386 17.05 -22.55 16.01
CA ALA A 386 16.34 -21.71 16.97
C ALA A 386 14.94 -21.33 16.46
N GLN A 387 14.01 -22.28 16.49
CA GLN A 387 12.69 -22.12 15.86
C GLN A 387 11.80 -21.05 16.51
N PHE A 388 11.78 -20.93 17.83
CA PHE A 388 11.03 -19.87 18.50
C PHE A 388 11.67 -18.51 18.27
N GLU A 389 13.01 -18.43 18.24
CA GLU A 389 13.71 -17.18 17.94
C GLU A 389 13.45 -16.75 16.49
N LYS A 390 13.51 -17.67 15.52
CA LYS A 390 13.13 -17.40 14.13
C LYS A 390 11.69 -16.90 14.02
N THR A 391 10.77 -17.55 14.72
CA THR A 391 9.34 -17.21 14.70
C THR A 391 9.08 -15.82 15.30
N VAL A 392 9.68 -15.50 16.44
CA VAL A 392 9.47 -14.19 17.08
C VAL A 392 10.23 -13.09 16.34
N LEU A 393 11.52 -13.29 16.06
CA LEU A 393 12.38 -12.24 15.54
C LEU A 393 12.21 -12.01 14.05
N TRP A 394 12.14 -13.08 13.24
CA TRP A 394 12.00 -12.95 11.78
C TRP A 394 10.53 -12.87 11.38
N LEU A 395 9.70 -13.85 11.76
CA LEU A 395 8.29 -13.86 11.33
C LEU A 395 7.46 -12.75 12.01
N GLY A 396 7.71 -12.46 13.29
CA GLY A 396 7.05 -11.37 13.98
C GLY A 396 7.33 -10.00 13.34
N SER A 397 8.61 -9.68 13.12
CA SER A 397 8.99 -8.42 12.45
C SER A 397 8.53 -8.37 10.99
N PHE A 398 8.51 -9.52 10.30
CA PHE A 398 7.95 -9.65 8.97
C PHE A 398 6.48 -9.22 8.90
N TRP A 399 5.64 -9.71 9.81
CA TRP A 399 4.23 -9.31 9.83
C TRP A 399 4.04 -7.84 10.22
N VAL A 400 4.90 -7.28 11.08
CA VAL A 400 4.92 -5.83 11.33
C VAL A 400 5.17 -5.06 10.03
N GLY A 401 6.15 -5.46 9.21
CA GLY A 401 6.40 -4.82 7.91
C GLY A 401 5.30 -5.06 6.88
N ALA A 402 4.70 -6.26 6.83
CA ALA A 402 3.64 -6.59 5.88
C ALA A 402 2.34 -5.82 6.16
N LEU A 403 2.09 -5.48 7.43
CA LEU A 403 0.98 -4.65 7.89
C LEU A 403 1.41 -3.18 8.05
N ASN A 404 2.18 -2.65 7.10
CA ASN A 404 2.70 -1.27 7.13
C ASN A 404 1.61 -0.22 7.43
N THR A 405 0.45 -0.39 6.78
CA THR A 405 -0.74 0.47 6.90
C THR A 405 -1.29 0.52 8.33
N ASP A 406 -1.14 -0.56 9.09
CA ASP A 406 -1.59 -0.66 10.48
C ASP A 406 -0.45 -0.43 11.50
N THR A 407 0.79 -0.24 11.04
CA THR A 407 1.98 -0.11 11.89
C THR A 407 2.70 1.21 11.65
N PHE A 408 3.50 1.32 10.58
CA PHE A 408 4.34 2.49 10.32
C PHE A 408 3.56 3.68 9.76
N ASP A 409 2.50 3.45 8.96
CA ASP A 409 1.70 4.56 8.41
C ASP A 409 0.90 5.32 9.48
N ARG A 410 0.81 4.74 10.69
CA ARG A 410 0.20 5.38 11.87
C ARG A 410 1.20 6.24 12.66
N LEU A 411 2.48 6.22 12.32
CA LEU A 411 3.45 7.10 12.94
C LEU A 411 3.21 8.54 12.47
N PRO A 412 3.33 9.55 13.34
CA PRO A 412 3.01 10.94 13.01
C PRO A 412 4.12 11.59 12.16
N ILE A 413 4.49 10.98 11.03
CA ILE A 413 5.47 11.51 10.07
C ILE A 413 4.95 11.20 8.68
N SER A 414 4.10 12.08 8.16
CA SER A 414 3.55 11.93 6.82
C SER A 414 4.53 12.44 5.75
N ARG A 415 5.32 13.48 6.08
CA ARG A 415 6.29 14.11 5.18
C ARG A 415 7.49 14.63 5.95
N LEU A 416 8.65 14.61 5.30
CA LEU A 416 9.91 15.10 5.87
C LEU A 416 10.19 16.57 5.53
N THR A 417 9.17 17.36 5.17
CA THR A 417 9.35 18.80 4.93
C THR A 417 9.39 19.54 6.28
N PRO A 418 10.17 20.64 6.39
CA PRO A 418 10.22 21.42 7.63
C PRO A 418 8.87 21.96 8.09
N HIS A 419 7.95 22.24 7.16
CA HIS A 419 6.62 22.77 7.46
C HIS A 419 5.72 21.68 8.06
N ASP A 420 5.68 20.50 7.43
CA ASP A 420 4.85 19.37 7.88
C ASP A 420 5.29 18.85 9.26
N ILE A 421 6.61 18.79 9.50
CA ILE A 421 7.16 18.36 10.80
C ILE A 421 6.76 19.30 11.94
N GLN A 422 6.56 20.59 11.66
CA GLN A 422 6.16 21.58 12.67
C GLN A 422 4.65 21.55 12.94
N GLN A 423 3.84 21.27 11.92
CA GLN A 423 2.38 21.26 12.03
C GLN A 423 1.82 19.93 12.54
N GLN A 424 2.45 18.80 12.20
CA GLN A 424 1.95 17.49 12.58
C GLN A 424 2.25 17.16 14.06
N PRO A 425 1.22 16.91 14.89
CA PRO A 425 1.42 16.62 16.31
C PRO A 425 2.25 15.36 16.53
N GLY A 426 3.36 15.47 17.27
CA GLY A 426 4.22 14.33 17.61
C GLY A 426 5.27 13.95 16.55
N ALA A 427 5.39 14.69 15.45
CA ALA A 427 6.35 14.39 14.39
C ALA A 427 7.82 14.48 14.82
N ILE A 428 8.18 15.54 15.55
CA ILE A 428 9.56 15.74 16.03
C ILE A 428 10.06 14.58 16.92
N PRO A 429 9.36 14.18 18.01
CA PRO A 429 9.83 13.06 18.83
C PRO A 429 9.86 11.75 18.07
N ALA A 430 8.89 11.49 17.18
CA ALA A 430 8.91 10.30 16.33
C ALA A 430 10.14 10.27 15.41
N LEU A 431 10.47 11.40 14.78
CA LEU A 431 11.62 11.52 13.88
C LEU A 431 12.94 11.24 14.61
N ILE A 432 13.12 11.80 15.81
CA ILE A 432 14.32 11.56 16.64
C ILE A 432 14.49 10.07 16.94
N VAL A 433 13.40 9.40 17.36
CA VAL A 433 13.43 7.96 17.68
C VAL A 433 13.77 7.12 16.44
N ILE A 434 13.15 7.40 15.31
CA ILE A 434 13.40 6.66 14.06
C ILE A 434 14.84 6.83 13.61
N VAL A 435 15.36 8.07 13.59
CA VAL A 435 16.75 8.34 13.21
C VAL A 435 17.73 7.62 14.16
N ALA A 436 17.48 7.65 15.47
CA ALA A 436 18.31 6.94 16.44
C ALA A 436 18.32 5.42 16.20
N VAL A 437 17.15 4.82 15.95
CA VAL A 437 17.02 3.38 15.65
C VAL A 437 17.75 3.01 14.35
N ILE A 438 17.64 3.84 13.30
CA ILE A 438 18.35 3.62 12.03
C ILE A 438 19.86 3.69 12.24
N VAL A 439 20.37 4.70 12.94
CA VAL A 439 21.80 4.85 13.21
C VAL A 439 22.34 3.65 14.00
N VAL A 440 21.64 3.23 15.06
CA VAL A 440 22.02 2.05 15.85
C VAL A 440 22.02 0.79 14.98
N THR A 441 21.02 0.62 14.12
CA THR A 441 20.91 -0.51 13.18
C THR A 441 22.08 -0.52 12.19
N MET A 442 22.39 0.62 11.58
CA MET A 442 23.51 0.76 10.63
C MET A 442 24.86 0.46 11.29
N VAL A 443 25.11 1.02 12.47
CA VAL A 443 26.38 0.81 13.19
C VAL A 443 26.54 -0.65 13.61
N THR A 444 25.50 -1.24 14.21
CA THR A 444 25.55 -2.64 14.65
C THR A 444 25.74 -3.62 13.49
N GLN A 445 25.06 -3.40 12.36
CA GLN A 445 25.24 -4.22 11.15
C GLN A 445 26.62 -4.00 10.52
N ALA A 446 27.12 -2.76 10.45
CA ALA A 446 28.47 -2.48 9.95
C ALA A 446 29.54 -3.19 10.78
N LEU A 447 29.42 -3.18 12.11
CA LEU A 447 30.32 -3.91 13.02
C LEU A 447 30.19 -5.44 12.85
N ALA A 448 28.99 -5.96 12.63
CA ALA A 448 28.77 -7.38 12.36
C ALA A 448 29.40 -7.81 11.02
N ILE A 449 29.26 -7.01 9.96
CA ILE A 449 29.85 -7.24 8.63
C ILE A 449 31.38 -7.13 8.69
N TRP A 450 31.89 -6.14 9.42
CA TRP A 450 33.32 -5.95 9.68
C TRP A 450 33.93 -7.14 10.42
N SER A 451 33.31 -7.59 11.52
CA SER A 451 33.80 -8.74 12.28
C SER A 451 33.74 -10.06 11.48
N ALA A 452 32.87 -10.15 10.47
CA ALA A 452 32.82 -11.26 9.52
C ALA A 452 33.84 -11.17 8.37
N GLY A 453 34.65 -10.10 8.31
CA GLY A 453 35.62 -9.85 7.25
C GLY A 453 35.02 -9.55 5.87
N LYS A 454 33.74 -9.14 5.82
CA LYS A 454 33.01 -8.91 4.57
C LYS A 454 32.91 -7.42 4.18
N LEU A 455 33.36 -6.50 5.04
CA LEU A 455 33.15 -5.05 4.89
C LEU A 455 33.55 -4.48 3.52
N PRO A 456 34.72 -4.82 2.92
CA PRO A 456 35.12 -4.22 1.64
C PRO A 456 34.14 -4.56 0.50
N ARG A 457 33.59 -5.79 0.49
CA ARG A 457 32.61 -6.20 -0.53
C ARG A 457 31.30 -5.43 -0.38
N TYR A 458 30.88 -5.22 0.86
CA TYR A 458 29.66 -4.46 1.15
C TYR A 458 29.82 -2.97 0.82
N LEU A 459 30.99 -2.38 1.08
CA LEU A 459 31.29 -1.00 0.68
C LEU A 459 31.22 -0.83 -0.84
N VAL A 460 31.63 -1.82 -1.63
CA VAL A 460 31.44 -1.79 -3.10
C VAL A 460 29.97 -1.83 -3.47
N ILE A 461 29.18 -2.75 -2.91
CA ILE A 461 27.74 -2.88 -3.20
C ILE A 461 27.00 -1.57 -2.86
N TYR A 462 27.17 -1.08 -1.64
CA TYR A 462 26.54 0.16 -1.19
C TYR A 462 27.08 1.40 -1.89
N GLY A 463 28.36 1.40 -2.29
CA GLY A 463 28.95 2.45 -3.12
C GLY A 463 28.32 2.52 -4.51
N VAL A 464 28.06 1.38 -5.14
CA VAL A 464 27.34 1.32 -6.43
C VAL A 464 25.90 1.80 -6.27
N MET A 465 25.19 1.36 -5.22
CA MET A 465 23.84 1.83 -4.93
C MET A 465 23.79 3.34 -4.68
N ALA A 466 24.70 3.87 -3.87
CA ALA A 466 24.80 5.30 -3.60
C ALA A 466 25.15 6.10 -4.85
N GLY A 467 26.03 5.59 -5.70
CA GLY A 467 26.35 6.18 -7.00
C GLY A 467 25.12 6.25 -7.92
N ALA A 468 24.36 5.15 -8.01
CA ALA A 468 23.12 5.12 -8.79
C ALA A 468 22.09 6.14 -8.27
N LEU A 469 21.88 6.21 -6.95
CA LEU A 469 20.99 7.20 -6.33
C LEU A 469 21.49 8.65 -6.57
N THR A 470 22.80 8.88 -6.52
CA THR A 470 23.39 10.20 -6.79
C THR A 470 23.12 10.63 -8.24
N ILE A 471 23.29 9.71 -9.20
CA ILE A 471 22.95 9.97 -10.60
C ILE A 471 21.47 10.35 -10.72
N MET A 472 20.57 9.60 -10.07
CA MET A 472 19.13 9.84 -10.07
C MET A 472 18.76 11.22 -9.48
N ILE A 473 19.45 11.67 -8.43
CA ILE A 473 19.23 12.99 -7.80
C ILE A 473 19.65 14.15 -8.71
N ILE A 474 20.67 13.95 -9.55
CA ILE A 474 21.22 15.00 -10.41
C ILE A 474 20.39 15.19 -11.68
N LEU A 475 19.52 14.24 -12.04
CA LEU A 475 18.70 14.34 -13.24
C LEU A 475 17.71 15.53 -13.16
N PRO A 476 17.74 16.46 -14.13
CA PRO A 476 16.85 17.61 -14.10
C PRO A 476 15.39 17.19 -14.34
N GLN A 477 14.46 17.92 -13.74
CA GLN A 477 13.00 17.73 -13.89
C GLN A 477 12.45 16.39 -13.36
N LEU A 478 13.27 15.62 -12.66
CA LEU A 478 12.86 14.42 -11.96
C LEU A 478 13.21 14.56 -10.48
N ASN A 479 12.39 13.95 -9.63
CA ASN A 479 12.58 13.92 -8.20
C ASN A 479 12.72 12.48 -7.74
N LEU A 480 13.67 12.25 -6.84
CA LEU A 480 13.88 10.95 -6.22
C LEU A 480 12.78 10.71 -5.17
N ARG A 481 11.98 9.65 -5.37
CA ARG A 481 11.02 9.16 -4.38
C ARG A 481 11.36 7.72 -4.00
N ILE A 482 11.80 7.54 -2.75
CA ILE A 482 12.14 6.22 -2.23
C ILE A 482 10.90 5.62 -1.57
N HIS A 483 10.21 4.76 -2.30
CA HIS A 483 9.14 3.91 -1.75
C HIS A 483 9.72 2.87 -0.77
N HIS A 484 8.93 2.42 0.20
CA HIS A 484 9.39 1.47 1.22
C HIS A 484 9.84 0.13 0.64
N TYR A 485 9.30 -0.32 -0.50
CA TYR A 485 9.81 -1.53 -1.17
C TYR A 485 11.22 -1.32 -1.75
N ILE A 486 11.56 -0.11 -2.22
CA ILE A 486 12.91 0.26 -2.68
C ILE A 486 13.85 0.34 -1.49
N LEU A 487 13.40 0.96 -0.39
CA LEU A 487 14.14 0.99 0.87
C LEU A 487 14.50 -0.43 1.32
N SER A 488 13.55 -1.38 1.24
CA SER A 488 13.82 -2.78 1.50
C SER A 488 14.92 -3.36 0.61
N LEU A 489 14.86 -3.13 -0.71
CA LEU A 489 15.88 -3.61 -1.65
C LEU A 489 17.27 -3.02 -1.38
N LEU A 490 17.33 -1.76 -0.97
CA LEU A 490 18.59 -1.10 -0.61
C LEU A 490 19.20 -1.68 0.67
N LEU A 491 18.38 -2.02 1.67
CA LEU A 491 18.86 -2.40 3.01
C LEU A 491 18.99 -3.92 3.25
N LEU A 492 18.22 -4.74 2.54
CA LEU A 492 18.21 -6.20 2.70
C LEU A 492 19.60 -6.85 2.56
N PRO A 493 20.49 -6.46 1.63
CA PRO A 493 21.83 -7.01 1.54
C PRO A 493 22.62 -6.86 2.85
N GLY A 494 22.41 -5.75 3.57
CA GLY A 494 23.02 -5.47 4.89
C GLY A 494 22.61 -6.42 6.00
N THR A 495 21.62 -7.29 5.75
CA THR A 495 21.09 -8.25 6.73
C THR A 495 21.57 -9.68 6.51
N ALA A 496 22.37 -9.96 5.47
CA ALA A 496 22.82 -11.30 5.08
C ALA A 496 23.91 -11.88 6.02
N LEU A 497 23.59 -11.98 7.32
CA LEU A 497 24.41 -12.53 8.38
C LEU A 497 23.51 -13.24 9.39
N GLN A 498 23.94 -14.39 9.92
CA GLN A 498 23.18 -15.12 10.92
C GLN A 498 23.37 -14.54 12.34
N THR A 499 22.79 -13.35 12.56
CA THR A 499 22.70 -12.68 13.86
C THR A 499 21.24 -12.43 14.26
N ARG A 500 20.95 -12.27 15.56
CA ARG A 500 19.59 -11.96 16.02
C ARG A 500 19.06 -10.63 15.48
N PRO A 501 19.84 -9.52 15.45
CA PRO A 501 19.42 -8.28 14.80
C PRO A 501 19.11 -8.47 13.31
N SER A 502 19.94 -9.21 12.58
CA SER A 502 19.66 -9.53 11.18
C SER A 502 18.31 -10.22 10.96
N LEU A 503 17.88 -11.11 11.87
CA LEU A 503 16.55 -11.72 11.77
C LEU A 503 15.43 -10.68 11.83
N ILE A 504 15.53 -9.72 12.75
CA ILE A 504 14.54 -8.64 12.92
C ILE A 504 14.51 -7.74 11.70
N TYR A 505 15.67 -7.24 11.27
CA TYR A 505 15.76 -6.31 10.15
C TYR A 505 15.32 -6.96 8.84
N GLN A 506 15.75 -8.21 8.60
CA GLN A 506 15.41 -8.92 7.37
C GLN A 506 13.92 -9.27 7.29
N GLY A 507 13.33 -9.73 8.39
CA GLY A 507 11.88 -9.96 8.46
C GLY A 507 11.12 -8.69 8.13
N LEU A 508 11.39 -7.60 8.88
CA LEU A 508 10.77 -6.29 8.69
C LEU A 508 10.85 -5.79 7.24
N LEU A 509 12.05 -5.75 6.66
CA LEU A 509 12.26 -5.26 5.30
C LEU A 509 11.56 -6.15 4.25
N MET A 510 11.53 -7.47 4.46
CA MET A 510 10.81 -8.38 3.57
C MET A 510 9.29 -8.17 3.64
N GLY A 511 8.75 -7.88 4.82
CA GLY A 511 7.36 -7.50 5.00
C GLY A 511 7.02 -6.19 4.27
N LEU A 512 7.84 -5.15 4.45
CA LEU A 512 7.70 -3.86 3.76
C LEU A 512 7.79 -4.00 2.23
N PHE A 513 8.66 -4.89 1.74
CA PHE A 513 8.75 -5.17 0.31
C PHE A 513 7.45 -5.74 -0.24
N ILE A 514 6.87 -6.75 0.43
CA ILE A 514 5.61 -7.37 0.01
C ILE A 514 4.48 -6.35 0.09
N ASN A 515 4.38 -5.61 1.21
CA ASN A 515 3.38 -4.56 1.37
C ASN A 515 3.44 -3.54 0.21
N GLY A 516 4.62 -2.98 -0.05
CA GLY A 516 4.79 -1.94 -1.06
C GLY A 516 4.40 -2.39 -2.46
N ILE A 517 4.83 -3.57 -2.89
CA ILE A 517 4.55 -4.03 -4.26
C ILE A 517 3.14 -4.58 -4.39
N ALA A 518 2.62 -5.34 -3.42
CA ALA A 518 1.25 -5.85 -3.49
C ALA A 518 0.25 -4.69 -3.57
N ARG A 519 0.46 -3.64 -2.76
CA ARG A 519 -0.41 -2.48 -2.68
C ARG A 519 -0.25 -1.48 -3.84
N TRP A 520 0.98 -1.06 -4.10
CA TRP A 520 1.30 0.07 -4.99
C TRP A 520 1.90 -0.38 -6.33
N GLY A 521 2.41 -1.62 -6.41
CA GLY A 521 3.14 -2.11 -7.56
C GLY A 521 4.60 -1.63 -7.56
N PHE A 522 5.26 -1.75 -8.71
CA PHE A 522 6.63 -1.28 -8.93
C PHE A 522 6.63 0.20 -9.32
N ASP A 523 6.17 1.07 -8.42
CA ASP A 523 6.12 2.51 -8.68
C ASP A 523 7.52 3.11 -8.88
N SER A 524 7.64 4.09 -9.77
CA SER A 524 8.93 4.63 -10.19
C SER A 524 9.70 5.27 -9.03
N ILE A 525 11.01 5.01 -8.97
CA ILE A 525 11.94 5.70 -8.06
C ILE A 525 12.18 7.16 -8.47
N LEU A 526 11.93 7.48 -9.75
CA LEU A 526 12.04 8.82 -10.33
C LEU A 526 10.65 9.28 -10.78
N GLN A 527 10.15 10.34 -10.18
CA GLN A 527 8.83 10.90 -10.49
C GLN A 527 8.96 12.36 -10.93
N THR A 528 8.06 12.81 -11.81
CA THR A 528 8.01 14.22 -12.22
C THR A 528 7.45 15.08 -11.08
N PRO A 529 7.76 16.39 -11.04
CA PRO A 529 7.14 17.32 -10.10
C PRO A 529 5.60 17.23 -10.10
N ASN A 530 4.97 17.12 -11.28
CA ASN A 530 3.52 16.97 -11.40
C ASN A 530 2.99 15.66 -10.80
N ALA A 531 3.69 14.54 -11.00
CA ALA A 531 3.30 13.25 -10.42
C ALA A 531 3.44 13.24 -8.88
N LEU A 532 4.40 14.00 -8.33
CA LEU A 532 4.56 14.20 -6.89
C LEU A 532 3.54 15.16 -6.30
N LEU A 533 3.15 16.18 -7.07
CA LEU A 533 2.16 17.16 -6.64
C LEU A 533 0.82 16.47 -6.39
N GLY A 534 0.38 15.59 -7.30
CA GLY A 534 -0.96 14.99 -7.20
C GLY A 534 -2.03 16.07 -7.06
N ASP A 535 -2.81 16.02 -5.98
CA ASP A 535 -3.84 17.01 -5.65
C ASP A 535 -3.32 18.15 -4.74
N ALA A 536 -2.02 18.21 -4.44
CA ALA A 536 -1.44 19.23 -3.58
C ALA A 536 -1.51 20.62 -4.22
N GLN A 537 -1.63 21.65 -3.39
CA GLN A 537 -1.62 23.04 -3.88
C GLN A 537 -0.25 23.39 -4.46
N LEU A 538 -0.24 24.00 -5.65
CA LEU A 538 1.00 24.44 -6.33
C LEU A 538 1.74 25.56 -5.59
N GLY A 539 1.14 26.15 -4.56
CA GLY A 539 1.66 27.33 -3.87
C GLY A 539 1.82 28.54 -4.81
N SER A 540 0.96 28.64 -5.83
CA SER A 540 0.97 29.74 -6.77
C SER A 540 0.71 31.07 -6.05
N VAL A 541 1.22 32.16 -6.60
CA VAL A 541 0.99 33.50 -6.07
C VAL A 541 -0.51 33.79 -6.13
N MET A 542 -1.16 33.82 -4.97
CA MET A 542 -2.57 34.21 -4.85
C MET A 542 -2.67 35.74 -4.93
N PRO A 543 -3.60 36.29 -5.72
CA PRO A 543 -3.84 37.73 -5.71
C PRO A 543 -4.35 38.15 -4.33
N ASN A 544 -3.94 39.34 -3.87
CA ASN A 544 -4.52 39.91 -2.67
C ASN A 544 -5.94 40.41 -3.01
N ILE A 545 -6.95 39.68 -2.54
CA ILE A 545 -8.37 39.98 -2.76
C ILE A 545 -8.87 40.81 -1.58
N ASN A 546 -9.35 42.02 -1.86
CA ASN A 546 -10.02 42.83 -0.85
C ASN A 546 -11.39 42.22 -0.49
N ALA A 547 -11.90 42.53 0.70
CA ALA A 547 -13.23 42.12 1.12
C ALA A 547 -14.26 42.44 0.00
N PRO A 548 -15.06 41.45 -0.44
CA PRO A 548 -15.96 41.64 -1.56
C PRO A 548 -17.07 42.60 -1.19
N ILE A 549 -17.51 43.40 -2.17
CA ILE A 549 -18.67 44.27 -2.01
C ILE A 549 -19.90 43.45 -2.37
N ILE A 550 -20.74 43.18 -1.37
CA ILE A 550 -22.06 42.59 -1.54
C ILE A 550 -23.04 43.73 -1.76
N ASP A 551 -23.72 43.75 -2.91
CA ASP A 551 -24.75 44.75 -3.18
C ASP A 551 -25.86 44.68 -2.11
N ALA A 552 -26.53 45.80 -1.82
CA ALA A 552 -27.56 45.88 -0.79
C ALA A 552 -28.74 44.92 -1.03
N ALA A 553 -28.96 44.53 -2.28
CA ALA A 553 -29.94 43.52 -2.68
C ALA A 553 -29.45 42.06 -2.54
N GLY A 554 -28.17 41.82 -2.27
CA GLY A 554 -27.55 40.50 -2.10
C GLY A 554 -27.28 39.71 -3.39
N ASN A 555 -27.59 40.29 -4.56
CA ASN A 555 -27.57 39.55 -5.84
C ASN A 555 -26.25 39.64 -6.61
N ASN A 556 -25.36 40.58 -6.25
CA ASN A 556 -24.09 40.79 -6.92
C ASN A 556 -22.95 40.81 -5.90
N LEU A 557 -21.94 39.97 -6.17
CA LEU A 557 -20.70 39.89 -5.41
C LEU A 557 -19.57 40.44 -6.27
N THR A 558 -18.96 41.55 -5.86
CA THR A 558 -17.85 42.16 -6.62
C THR A 558 -16.54 41.98 -5.87
N PHE A 559 -15.59 41.29 -6.51
CA PHE A 559 -14.22 41.13 -6.01
C PHE A 559 -13.29 42.17 -6.62
N TRP A 560 -12.39 42.72 -5.80
CA TRP A 560 -11.32 43.61 -6.25
C TRP A 560 -9.98 43.01 -5.88
N PHE A 561 -9.08 42.93 -6.85
CA PHE A 561 -7.71 42.45 -6.66
C PHE A 561 -6.72 43.34 -7.40
N SER A 562 -5.48 43.38 -6.91
CA SER A 562 -4.38 44.08 -7.57
C SER A 562 -4.06 43.44 -8.94
N ALA A 563 -3.43 44.20 -9.85
CA ALA A 563 -3.01 43.66 -11.15
C ALA A 563 -2.28 42.32 -11.00
N LEU A 564 -2.71 41.32 -11.78
CA LEU A 564 -2.10 40.00 -11.76
C LEU A 564 -0.67 40.05 -12.30
N PRO A 565 0.24 39.22 -11.78
CA PRO A 565 1.54 38.98 -12.39
C PRO A 565 1.41 38.52 -13.85
N SER A 566 2.38 38.88 -14.70
CA SER A 566 2.35 38.60 -16.15
C SER A 566 2.42 37.12 -16.51
N ASP A 567 2.78 36.26 -15.55
CA ASP A 567 2.87 34.81 -15.64
C ASP A 567 1.58 34.08 -15.26
N VAL A 568 0.52 34.79 -14.85
CA VAL A 568 -0.80 34.20 -14.55
C VAL A 568 -1.61 34.03 -15.84
N ALA A 569 -1.92 32.78 -16.20
CA ALA A 569 -2.69 32.44 -17.39
C ALA A 569 -4.21 32.70 -17.26
N GLY A 570 -4.73 32.79 -16.03
CA GLY A 570 -6.15 33.04 -15.75
C GLY A 570 -6.46 33.01 -14.25
N ILE A 571 -7.71 33.34 -13.90
CA ILE A 571 -8.24 33.24 -12.53
C ILE A 571 -9.47 32.32 -12.56
N ALA A 572 -9.60 31.49 -11.54
CA ALA A 572 -10.87 30.87 -11.17
C ALA A 572 -11.23 31.30 -9.74
N VAL A 573 -12.51 31.50 -9.47
CA VAL A 573 -13.00 32.00 -8.17
C VAL A 573 -13.95 30.96 -7.61
N MET A 574 -13.65 30.45 -6.41
CA MET A 574 -14.62 29.61 -5.71
C MET A 574 -15.51 30.47 -4.83
N VAL A 575 -16.83 30.32 -4.97
CA VAL A 575 -17.83 30.91 -4.08
C VAL A 575 -18.48 29.76 -3.31
N ASN A 576 -18.43 29.82 -1.97
CA ASN A 576 -18.91 28.75 -1.10
C ASN A 576 -18.29 27.37 -1.42
N ASP A 577 -16.98 27.35 -1.68
CA ASP A 577 -16.20 26.17 -2.05
C ASP A 577 -16.60 25.49 -3.38
N VAL A 578 -17.34 26.20 -4.25
CA VAL A 578 -17.72 25.76 -5.61
C VAL A 578 -17.12 26.71 -6.64
N LEU A 579 -16.52 26.16 -7.71
CA LEU A 579 -15.80 26.89 -8.77
C LEU A 579 -16.70 27.71 -9.70
#